data_AF-A0A8T3LSV4-F1
#
_entry.id   AF-A0A8T3LSV4-F1
#
_cell.length_a   1.000
_cell.length_b   1.000
_cell.length_c   1.000
_cell.angle_alpha   90.00
_cell.angle_beta   90.00
_cell.angle_gamma   90.00
#
_symmetry.space_group_name_H-M   'P 1'
#
loop_
_entity.id
_entity.type
_entity.pdbx_description
1 polymer ?
#
loop_
_entity_poly.entity_id
_entity_poly.type
_entity_poly.pdbx_seq_one_letter_code
_entity_poly.pdbx_strand_id
1 'polypeptide(L)'
;MPHPNLGLPPADLLAGDPAAAARVRRERTRLARLALEATARLDPTFTKRYDELRLRLFLRDFEQHLEQIARALETGQDSFVVQYGEWLVPVYRRREVPMRDFALMLLGLRDVAATVLSPEESEALFGLIDRWQVRLKHHGRLPGDHKGNSIVRFFWKGAGIMDDSVI
;
A
#
# COMPACT_ATOMS: atom_id res chain seq x y z
N MET A 1 -13.17 -14.80 28.27
CA MET A 1 -12.95 -13.86 27.15
C MET A 1 -12.72 -12.47 27.74
N PRO A 2 -11.58 -11.80 27.48
CA PRO A 2 -11.38 -10.44 27.97
C PRO A 2 -12.34 -9.47 27.24
N HIS A 3 -12.94 -8.55 27.98
CA HIS A 3 -13.95 -7.60 27.50
C HIS A 3 -13.35 -6.61 26.48
N PRO A 4 -14.07 -6.25 25.39
CA PRO A 4 -13.50 -5.55 24.22
C PRO A 4 -13.04 -4.10 24.44
N ASN A 5 -13.23 -3.52 25.63
CA ASN A 5 -12.77 -2.18 25.96
C ASN A 5 -11.65 -2.26 27.02
N LEU A 6 -10.42 -2.45 26.56
CA LEU A 6 -9.17 -2.40 27.35
C LEU A 6 -8.84 -0.96 27.80
N GLY A 7 -9.79 -0.26 28.42
CA GLY A 7 -9.59 1.11 28.93
C GLY A 7 -9.33 2.17 27.86
N LEU A 8 -9.47 1.84 26.58
CA LEU A 8 -9.40 2.81 25.49
C LEU A 8 -10.69 3.65 25.47
N PRO A 9 -10.59 4.97 25.27
CA PRO A 9 -11.77 5.80 25.10
C PRO A 9 -12.61 5.29 23.92
N PRO A 10 -13.94 5.40 23.98
CA PRO A 10 -14.81 5.01 22.88
C PRO A 10 -14.39 5.73 21.59
N ALA A 11 -14.59 5.07 20.44
CA ALA A 11 -14.26 5.65 19.15
C ALA A 11 -14.95 7.00 18.99
N ASP A 12 -14.17 8.05 18.77
CA ASP A 12 -14.69 9.38 18.53
C ASP A 12 -15.35 9.42 17.15
N LEU A 13 -16.67 9.66 17.15
CA LEU A 13 -17.49 9.70 15.94
C LEU A 13 -17.22 10.95 15.09
N LEU A 14 -16.50 11.95 15.63
CA LEU A 14 -16.10 13.18 14.96
C LEU A 14 -14.61 13.20 14.60
N ALA A 15 -13.87 12.12 14.84
CA ALA A 15 -12.44 12.07 14.54
C ALA A 15 -12.12 12.06 13.04
N GLY A 16 -13.11 11.83 12.18
CA GLY A 16 -12.95 11.77 10.73
C GLY A 16 -13.26 13.08 10.01
N ASP A 17 -12.87 13.13 8.74
CA ASP A 17 -13.17 14.19 7.78
C ASP A 17 -13.93 13.62 6.55
N PRO A 18 -15.27 13.59 6.61
CA PRO A 18 -16.11 13.13 5.50
C PRO A 18 -15.98 14.00 4.24
N ALA A 19 -15.64 15.28 4.37
CA ALA A 19 -15.53 16.20 3.23
C ALA A 19 -14.23 15.94 2.45
N ALA A 20 -13.12 15.69 3.13
CA ALA A 20 -11.89 15.22 2.50
C ALA A 20 -12.10 13.86 1.83
N ALA A 21 -12.74 12.91 2.53
CA ALA A 21 -13.05 11.59 1.96
C ALA A 21 -13.90 11.68 0.68
N ALA A 22 -14.93 12.53 0.66
CA ALA A 22 -15.76 12.76 -0.51
C ALA A 22 -14.96 13.35 -1.69
N ARG A 23 -14.04 14.27 -1.43
CA ARG A 23 -13.13 14.82 -2.45
C ARG A 23 -12.21 13.75 -3.04
N VAL A 24 -11.59 12.92 -2.19
CA VAL A 24 -10.75 11.80 -2.63
C VAL A 24 -11.54 10.84 -3.51
N ARG A 25 -12.77 10.48 -3.12
CA ARG A 25 -13.64 9.59 -3.91
C ARG A 25 -14.03 10.20 -5.26
N ARG A 26 -14.36 11.50 -5.28
CA ARG A 26 -14.73 12.22 -6.51
C ARG A 26 -13.57 12.26 -7.51
N GLU A 27 -12.36 12.52 -7.03
CA GLU A 27 -11.17 12.68 -7.88
C GLU A 27 -10.39 11.36 -8.09
N ARG A 28 -10.92 10.23 -7.60
CA ARG A 28 -10.21 8.96 -7.48
C ARG A 28 -9.52 8.49 -8.76
N THR A 29 -10.22 8.48 -9.89
CA THR A 29 -9.67 8.04 -11.18
C THR A 29 -8.58 8.99 -11.68
N ARG A 30 -8.70 10.30 -11.42
CA ARG A 30 -7.68 11.28 -11.77
C ARG A 30 -6.44 11.11 -10.88
N LEU A 31 -6.63 10.98 -9.57
CA LEU A 31 -5.55 10.74 -8.61
C LEU A 31 -4.80 9.43 -8.92
N ALA A 32 -5.49 8.35 -9.29
CA ALA A 32 -4.85 7.09 -9.63
C ALA A 32 -3.87 7.21 -10.81
N ARG A 33 -4.25 7.99 -11.85
CA ARG A 33 -3.38 8.28 -12.99
C ARG A 33 -2.17 9.11 -12.58
N LEU A 34 -2.41 10.21 -11.85
CA LEU A 34 -1.35 11.08 -11.36
C LEU A 34 -0.39 10.34 -10.42
N ALA A 35 -0.90 9.43 -9.59
CA ALA A 35 -0.10 8.62 -8.67
C ALA A 35 0.79 7.62 -9.41
N LEU A 36 0.30 7.02 -10.50
CA LEU A 36 1.13 6.16 -11.35
C LEU A 36 2.26 6.97 -12.02
N GLU A 37 1.95 8.17 -12.52
CA GLU A 37 2.96 9.08 -13.06
C GLU A 37 3.97 9.51 -11.98
N ALA A 38 3.50 9.84 -10.77
CA ALA A 38 4.36 10.18 -9.64
C ALA A 38 5.27 9.02 -9.25
N THR A 39 4.74 7.80 -9.20
CA THR A 39 5.52 6.56 -8.97
C THR A 39 6.64 6.42 -9.99
N ALA A 40 6.33 6.66 -11.28
CA ALA A 40 7.32 6.62 -12.35
C ALA A 40 8.34 7.77 -12.28
N ARG A 41 7.97 8.93 -11.74
CA ARG A 41 8.92 10.03 -11.47
C ARG A 41 9.86 9.69 -10.31
N LEU A 42 9.34 9.08 -9.25
CA LEU A 42 10.12 8.64 -8.09
C LEU A 42 11.11 7.51 -8.45
N ASP A 43 10.72 6.61 -9.36
CA ASP A 43 11.61 5.61 -9.96
C ASP A 43 11.36 5.49 -11.47
N PRO A 44 12.21 6.10 -12.32
CA PRO A 44 12.07 6.03 -13.77
C PRO A 44 12.17 4.62 -14.38
N THR A 45 12.64 3.63 -13.62
CA THR A 45 12.66 2.23 -14.06
C THR A 45 11.34 1.51 -13.76
N PHE A 46 10.55 2.03 -12.81
CA PHE A 46 9.09 2.09 -12.79
C PHE A 46 8.35 1.22 -13.80
N THR A 47 8.01 1.92 -14.88
CA THR A 47 7.22 1.47 -16.03
C THR A 47 7.97 0.52 -16.95
N LYS A 48 9.29 0.37 -16.81
CA LYS A 48 10.09 -0.59 -17.57
C LYS A 48 10.07 -1.98 -16.93
N ARG A 49 9.77 -2.09 -15.63
CA ARG A 49 9.68 -3.37 -14.89
C ARG A 49 8.40 -4.14 -15.18
N TYR A 50 7.38 -3.49 -15.72
CA TYR A 50 6.03 -4.04 -15.84
C TYR A 50 5.46 -3.83 -17.23
N ASP A 51 4.71 -4.83 -17.71
CA ASP A 51 3.99 -4.72 -18.97
C ASP A 51 2.76 -3.80 -18.86
N GLU A 52 2.17 -3.47 -19.99
CA GLU A 52 1.00 -2.58 -20.05
C GLU A 52 -0.19 -3.12 -19.25
N LEU A 53 -0.41 -4.45 -19.28
CA LEU A 53 -1.50 -5.09 -18.54
C LEU A 53 -1.34 -4.87 -17.04
N ARG A 54 -0.13 -5.03 -16.51
CA ARG A 54 0.17 -4.84 -15.10
C ARG A 54 0.11 -3.36 -14.69
N LEU A 55 0.53 -2.44 -15.56
CA LEU A 55 0.33 -1.01 -15.33
C LEU A 55 -1.16 -0.62 -15.26
N ARG A 56 -2.02 -1.22 -16.10
CA ARG A 56 -3.49 -1.04 -16.00
C ARG A 56 -4.06 -1.63 -14.72
N LEU A 57 -3.54 -2.77 -14.26
CA LEU A 57 -3.92 -3.34 -12.97
C LEU A 57 -3.53 -2.41 -11.81
N PHE A 58 -2.36 -1.77 -11.86
CA PHE A 58 -1.96 -0.81 -10.84
C PHE A 58 -2.85 0.42 -10.79
N LEU A 59 -3.37 0.91 -11.93
CA LEU A 59 -4.38 1.97 -11.91
C LEU A 59 -5.61 1.56 -11.11
N ARG A 60 -6.09 0.32 -11.30
CA ARG A 60 -7.22 -0.21 -10.52
C ARG A 60 -6.87 -0.38 -9.04
N ASP A 61 -5.67 -0.85 -8.74
CA ASP A 61 -5.21 -0.97 -7.36
C ASP A 61 -5.13 0.41 -6.68
N PHE A 62 -4.62 1.44 -7.37
CA PHE A 62 -4.60 2.81 -6.85
C PHE A 62 -5.98 3.34 -6.50
N GLU A 63 -6.98 3.10 -7.35
CA GLU A 63 -8.36 3.47 -7.02
C GLU A 63 -8.84 2.76 -5.75
N GLN A 64 -8.53 1.48 -5.59
CA GLN A 64 -8.91 0.75 -4.38
C GLN A 64 -8.18 1.25 -3.14
N HIS A 65 -6.89 1.60 -3.25
CA HIS A 65 -6.12 2.21 -2.16
C HIS A 65 -6.71 3.55 -1.74
N LEU A 66 -7.07 4.39 -2.71
CA LEU A 66 -7.74 5.67 -2.47
C LEU A 66 -9.10 5.51 -1.80
N GLU A 67 -9.86 4.47 -2.13
CA GLU A 67 -11.11 4.15 -1.42
C GLU A 67 -10.87 3.78 0.04
N GLN A 68 -9.83 3.00 0.35
CA GLN A 68 -9.50 2.67 1.74
C GLN A 68 -8.97 3.88 2.51
N ILE A 69 -8.18 4.74 1.87
CA ILE A 69 -7.76 6.02 2.44
C ILE A 69 -8.98 6.90 2.70
N ALA A 70 -9.93 6.99 1.77
CA ALA A 70 -11.15 7.76 1.97
C ALA A 70 -11.97 7.25 3.16
N ARG A 71 -12.11 5.94 3.34
CA ARG A 71 -12.76 5.35 4.54
C ARG A 71 -12.02 5.69 5.83
N ALA A 72 -10.70 5.63 5.80
CA ALA A 72 -9.89 5.98 6.95
C ALA A 72 -10.01 7.46 7.32
N LEU A 73 -10.01 8.35 6.32
CA LEU A 73 -10.26 9.78 6.50
C LEU A 73 -11.67 10.01 7.05
N GLU A 74 -12.69 9.42 6.44
CA GLU A 74 -14.10 9.58 6.82
C GLU A 74 -14.39 9.18 8.27
N THR A 75 -13.73 8.14 8.76
CA THR A 75 -14.00 7.54 10.08
C THR A 75 -12.95 7.91 11.13
N GLY A 76 -11.83 8.51 10.72
CA GLY A 76 -10.64 8.68 11.57
C GLY A 76 -9.93 7.37 11.94
N GLN A 77 -10.35 6.23 11.39
CA GLN A 77 -9.81 4.91 11.73
C GLN A 77 -8.73 4.47 10.74
N ASP A 78 -7.51 4.23 11.23
CA ASP A 78 -6.40 3.75 10.41
C ASP A 78 -6.50 2.26 10.03
N SER A 79 -7.41 1.50 10.66
CA SER A 79 -7.64 0.08 10.41
C SER A 79 -7.93 -0.22 8.94
N PHE A 80 -8.62 0.69 8.24
CA PHE A 80 -8.94 0.59 6.83
C PHE A 80 -7.71 0.56 5.92
N VAL A 81 -6.59 1.18 6.31
CA VAL A 81 -5.33 1.12 5.54
C VAL A 81 -4.38 0.08 6.10
N VAL A 82 -4.29 -0.05 7.43
CA VAL A 82 -3.36 -0.98 8.08
C VAL A 82 -3.75 -2.43 7.81
N GLN A 83 -5.01 -2.81 8.09
CA GLN A 83 -5.45 -4.19 7.89
C GLN A 83 -5.51 -4.53 6.40
N TYR A 84 -6.05 -3.62 5.59
CA TYR A 84 -6.08 -3.78 4.14
C TYR A 84 -4.68 -3.99 3.54
N GLY A 85 -3.70 -3.22 4.01
CA GLY A 85 -2.31 -3.37 3.63
C GLY A 85 -1.75 -4.77 3.88
N GLU A 86 -2.03 -5.35 5.06
CA GLU A 86 -1.65 -6.72 5.40
C GLU A 86 -2.29 -7.75 4.46
N TRP A 87 -3.58 -7.58 4.15
CA TRP A 87 -4.30 -8.47 3.21
C TRP A 87 -3.73 -8.41 1.78
N LEU A 88 -3.15 -7.28 1.38
CA LEU A 88 -2.59 -7.12 0.05
C LEU A 88 -1.20 -7.73 -0.12
N VAL A 89 -0.44 -7.94 0.94
CA VAL A 89 0.90 -8.55 0.87
C VAL A 89 0.90 -9.86 0.08
N PRO A 90 0.08 -10.88 0.41
CA PRO A 90 0.05 -12.13 -0.37
C PRO A 90 -0.43 -11.93 -1.82
N VAL A 91 -1.29 -10.94 -2.08
CA VAL A 91 -1.77 -10.61 -3.42
C VAL A 91 -0.64 -10.08 -4.29
N TYR A 92 0.10 -9.08 -3.79
CA TYR A 92 1.23 -8.49 -4.50
C TYR A 92 2.38 -9.48 -4.69
N ARG A 93 2.64 -10.34 -3.70
CA ARG A 93 3.61 -11.44 -3.84
C ARG A 93 3.23 -12.42 -4.94
N ARG A 94 1.95 -12.83 -5.01
CA ARG A 94 1.45 -13.71 -6.09
C ARG A 94 1.56 -13.05 -7.47
N ARG A 95 1.46 -11.72 -7.52
CA ARG A 95 1.68 -10.92 -8.74
C ARG A 95 3.16 -10.66 -9.03
N GLU A 96 4.08 -11.20 -8.23
CA GLU A 96 5.53 -10.98 -8.35
C GLU A 96 5.93 -9.51 -8.28
N VAL A 97 5.19 -8.71 -7.50
CA VAL A 97 5.49 -7.30 -7.26
C VAL A 97 6.27 -7.18 -5.96
N PRO A 98 7.52 -6.66 -5.99
CA PRO A 98 8.29 -6.46 -4.77
C PRO A 98 7.57 -5.52 -3.80
N MET A 99 7.67 -5.77 -2.50
CA MET A 99 7.08 -4.89 -1.48
C MET A 99 7.64 -3.46 -1.54
N ARG A 100 8.89 -3.31 -2.04
CA ARG A 100 9.48 -2.01 -2.33
C ARG A 100 8.70 -1.24 -3.38
N ASP A 101 8.24 -1.90 -4.43
CA ASP A 101 7.47 -1.28 -5.51
C ASP A 101 6.05 -0.94 -5.05
N PHE A 102 5.46 -1.80 -4.21
CA PHE A 102 4.20 -1.47 -3.56
C PHE A 102 4.34 -0.25 -2.63
N ALA A 103 5.39 -0.18 -1.80
CA ALA A 103 5.65 1.01 -0.98
C ALA A 103 5.89 2.26 -1.83
N LEU A 104 6.56 2.13 -2.98
CA LEU A 104 6.77 3.23 -3.92
C LEU A 104 5.45 3.74 -4.51
N MET A 105 4.51 2.84 -4.82
CA MET A 105 3.17 3.23 -5.25
C MET A 105 2.48 4.11 -4.18
N LEU A 106 2.58 3.74 -2.90
CA LEU A 106 2.02 4.56 -1.83
C LEU A 106 2.69 5.95 -1.74
N LEU A 107 4.00 6.05 -1.99
CA LEU A 107 4.67 7.35 -2.10
C LEU A 107 4.14 8.17 -3.28
N GLY A 108 3.85 7.54 -4.42
CA GLY A 108 3.20 8.21 -5.55
C GLY A 108 1.84 8.81 -5.20
N LEU A 109 1.05 8.14 -4.34
CA LEU A 109 -0.21 8.70 -3.81
C LEU A 109 0.04 9.91 -2.90
N ARG A 110 1.07 9.85 -2.06
CA ARG A 110 1.47 10.94 -1.18
C ARG A 110 1.77 12.21 -1.98
N ASP A 111 2.56 12.10 -3.04
CA ASP A 111 2.98 13.23 -3.88
C ASP A 111 1.81 13.96 -4.55
N VAL A 112 0.71 13.26 -4.83
CA VAL A 112 -0.43 13.84 -5.58
C VAL A 112 -1.59 14.28 -4.68
N ALA A 113 -1.56 13.97 -3.39
CA ALA A 113 -2.65 14.28 -2.46
C ALA A 113 -2.97 15.78 -2.39
N ALA A 114 -1.93 16.63 -2.37
CA ALA A 114 -2.05 18.08 -2.31
C ALA A 114 -2.71 18.72 -3.54
N THR A 115 -2.95 17.95 -4.61
CA THR A 115 -3.64 18.44 -5.81
C THR A 115 -5.15 18.59 -5.61
N VAL A 116 -5.71 17.95 -4.57
CA VAL A 116 -7.17 17.94 -4.31
C VAL A 116 -7.54 18.15 -2.84
N LEU A 117 -6.57 18.04 -1.92
CA LEU A 117 -6.73 18.21 -0.49
C LEU A 117 -6.08 19.50 0.00
N SER A 118 -6.60 20.05 1.10
CA SER A 118 -5.93 21.13 1.83
C SER A 118 -4.60 20.65 2.43
N PRO A 119 -3.74 21.55 2.94
CA PRO A 119 -2.53 21.15 3.66
C PRO A 119 -2.82 20.22 4.86
N GLU A 120 -3.81 20.56 5.69
CA GLU A 120 -4.20 19.79 6.87
C GLU A 120 -4.75 18.40 6.49
N GLU A 121 -5.60 18.36 5.47
CA GLU A 121 -6.16 17.11 4.93
C GLU A 121 -5.06 16.23 4.32
N SER A 122 -4.08 16.84 3.67
CA SER A 122 -2.92 16.15 3.11
C SER A 122 -2.05 15.55 4.22
N GLU A 123 -1.82 16.27 5.32
CA GLU A 123 -1.10 15.75 6.49
C GLU A 123 -1.79 14.52 7.09
N ALA A 124 -3.12 14.54 7.20
CA ALA A 124 -3.88 13.38 7.66
C ALA A 124 -3.68 12.16 6.75
N LEU A 125 -3.74 12.35 5.43
CA LEU A 125 -3.46 11.32 4.44
C LEU A 125 -2.01 10.82 4.51
N PHE A 126 -1.04 11.72 4.72
CA PHE A 126 0.37 11.35 4.86
C PHE A 126 0.58 10.45 6.08
N GLY A 127 -0.07 10.75 7.21
CA GLY A 127 -0.03 9.89 8.38
C GLY A 127 -0.58 8.49 8.12
N LEU A 128 -1.63 8.36 7.31
CA LEU A 128 -2.18 7.05 6.90
C LEU A 128 -1.18 6.27 6.03
N ILE A 129 -0.56 6.93 5.05
CA ILE A 129 0.46 6.32 4.20
C ILE A 129 1.69 5.89 5.01
N ASP A 130 2.13 6.70 5.97
CA ASP A 130 3.30 6.39 6.79
C ASP A 130 3.06 5.16 7.66
N ARG A 131 1.87 5.04 8.27
CA ARG A 131 1.46 3.82 9.00
C ARG A 131 1.48 2.59 8.10
N TRP A 132 1.02 2.73 6.86
CA TRP A 132 1.02 1.64 5.89
C TRP A 132 2.45 1.25 5.48
N GLN A 133 3.32 2.23 5.21
CA GLN A 133 4.73 1.97 4.86
C GLN A 133 5.49 1.26 5.97
N VAL A 134 5.28 1.64 7.23
CA VAL A 134 5.90 0.97 8.39
C VAL A 134 5.56 -0.52 8.37
N ARG A 135 4.30 -0.88 8.08
CA ARG A 135 3.87 -2.29 7.95
C ARG A 135 4.56 -2.99 6.78
N LEU A 136 4.55 -2.39 5.59
CA LEU A 136 5.19 -2.98 4.41
C LEU A 136 6.71 -3.17 4.57
N LYS A 137 7.38 -2.30 5.34
CA LYS A 137 8.81 -2.45 5.66
C LYS A 137 9.11 -3.76 6.38
N HIS A 138 8.22 -4.25 7.25
CA HIS A 138 8.39 -5.56 7.88
C HIS A 138 8.31 -6.69 6.87
N HIS A 139 7.42 -6.60 5.89
CA HIS A 139 7.24 -7.60 4.82
C HIS A 139 8.34 -7.55 3.77
N GLY A 140 8.90 -6.37 3.48
CA GLY A 140 10.01 -6.22 2.54
C GLY A 140 11.31 -6.89 2.98
N ARG A 141 11.40 -7.38 4.23
CA ARG A 141 12.53 -8.14 4.77
C ARG A 141 12.57 -9.60 4.31
N LEU A 142 11.55 -10.07 3.60
CA LEU A 142 11.42 -11.48 3.19
C LEU A 142 12.26 -11.81 1.93
N PRO A 143 12.65 -13.09 1.74
CA PRO A 143 13.63 -13.51 0.73
C PRO A 143 13.23 -13.22 -0.73
N GLY A 144 11.94 -13.12 -1.01
CA GLY A 144 11.42 -12.79 -2.35
C GLY A 144 11.64 -11.33 -2.75
N ASP A 145 11.85 -10.43 -1.79
CA ASP A 145 12.02 -8.98 -2.03
C ASP A 145 13.49 -8.55 -2.11
N HIS A 146 14.43 -9.45 -1.78
CA HIS A 146 15.87 -9.22 -1.87
C HIS A 146 16.44 -9.83 -3.15
N LYS A 147 16.96 -8.98 -4.05
CA LYS A 147 17.91 -9.43 -5.09
C LYS A 147 19.27 -9.71 -4.46
N GLY A 148 19.39 -10.80 -3.70
CA GLY A 148 20.68 -11.26 -3.20
C GLY A 148 20.63 -11.92 -1.83
N ASN A 149 20.40 -13.24 -1.83
CA ASN A 149 21.32 -14.25 -1.31
C ASN A 149 20.65 -15.61 -1.53
N SER A 150 21.20 -16.43 -2.41
CA SER A 150 20.69 -17.79 -2.71
C SER A 150 20.57 -18.64 -1.44
N ILE A 151 21.44 -18.39 -0.47
CA ILE A 151 21.46 -19.07 0.84
C ILE A 151 20.21 -18.71 1.67
N VAL A 152 19.76 -17.46 1.65
CA VAL A 152 18.53 -17.04 2.35
C VAL A 152 17.29 -17.63 1.69
N ARG A 153 17.29 -17.80 0.36
CA ARG A 153 16.22 -18.56 -0.34
C ARG A 153 16.26 -20.05 0.01
N PHE A 154 17.45 -20.63 0.12
CA PHE A 154 17.67 -22.03 0.47
C PHE A 154 17.13 -22.37 1.87
N PHE A 155 17.41 -21.53 2.88
CA PHE A 155 16.88 -21.75 4.24
C PHE A 155 15.36 -21.53 4.35
N TRP A 156 14.78 -20.64 3.54
CA TRP A 156 13.37 -20.28 3.65
C TRP A 156 12.43 -21.13 2.79
N LYS A 157 12.88 -21.70 1.66
CA LYS A 157 12.10 -22.67 0.87
C LYS A 157 11.91 -24.02 1.56
N GLY A 158 12.61 -24.25 2.67
CA GLY A 158 12.65 -25.54 3.33
C GLY A 158 13.45 -26.54 2.50
N ALA A 159 14.31 -27.28 3.16
CA ALA A 159 14.78 -28.54 2.61
C ALA A 159 13.57 -29.48 2.47
N GLY A 160 12.86 -29.37 1.36
CA GLY A 160 12.23 -30.51 0.71
C GLY A 160 13.35 -31.23 -0.01
N ILE A 161 13.87 -32.28 0.61
CA ILE A 161 14.57 -33.34 -0.11
C ILE A 161 13.59 -33.79 -1.21
N MET A 162 14.07 -33.85 -2.46
CA MET A 162 13.35 -34.16 -3.72
C MET A 162 12.80 -32.96 -4.49
N ASP A 163 13.64 -32.35 -5.33
CA ASP A 163 13.30 -32.14 -6.75
C ASP A 163 14.61 -31.91 -7.54
N ASP A 164 15.18 -33.00 -8.04
CA ASP A 164 16.26 -32.99 -9.03
C ASP A 164 15.64 -32.73 -10.40
N SER A 165 15.48 -31.47 -10.78
CA SER A 165 15.27 -31.09 -12.18
C SER A 165 15.80 -29.69 -12.48
N VAL A 166 17.13 -29.56 -12.42
CA VAL A 166 17.88 -28.54 -13.15
C VAL A 166 18.72 -29.25 -14.21
N ILE A 167 18.19 -29.31 -15.42
CA ILE A 167 18.94 -29.14 -16.67
C ILE A 167 18.23 -28.03 -17.43
#